data_AF-A0A1Q9NGU5-F1
#
_entry.id   AF-A0A1Q9NGU5-F1
#
_cell.length_a   1.000
_cell.length_b   1.000
_cell.length_c   1.000
_cell.angle_alpha   90.00
_cell.angle_beta   90.00
_cell.angle_gamma   90.00
#
_symmetry.space_group_name_H-M   'P 1'
#
loop_
_entity.id
_entity.type
_entity.pdbx_description
1 polymer ?
#
loop_
_entity_poly.entity_id
_entity_poly.type
_entity_poly.pdbx_seq_one_letter_code
_entity_poly.pdbx_strand_id
1 'polypeptide(L)'
;MLYSTYIGGGSDDKSHDMKLDSSNNIVITGVTNSIDFFVTESSTKYSSNTDYDAFLLKLSANGSTYLFSTYIGGSSDDEAWSLALDPSNNIYITGYTGSNNFPTTQDLVDNFLGENGFISIYSAENELLSSVTIGGSSVEFLNQIYIDNEGTIIVIGDTLSDDFPTTSDCYSCDLGGRRDLILFKLNWVSKDPVASSFPLEIFLLTLLSIPILSRIKRRRV
;
A
#
# COMPACT_ATOMS: atom_id res chain seq x y z
N MET A 1 27.81 10.58 -17.62
CA MET A 1 27.23 9.27 -17.26
C MET A 1 28.17 8.61 -16.26
N LEU A 2 27.70 8.27 -15.05
CA LEU A 2 28.52 7.63 -14.01
C LEU A 2 28.54 6.10 -14.18
N TYR A 3 27.37 5.51 -14.40
CA TYR A 3 27.17 4.12 -14.81
C TYR A 3 25.82 3.99 -15.54
N SER A 4 25.59 2.84 -16.17
CA SER A 4 24.34 2.45 -16.81
C SER A 4 24.25 0.94 -16.86
N THR A 5 23.10 0.36 -16.60
CA THR A 5 22.86 -1.08 -16.67
C THR A 5 21.41 -1.37 -17.08
N TYR A 6 21.17 -2.55 -17.63
CA TYR A 6 19.82 -3.10 -17.75
C TYR A 6 19.45 -3.79 -16.43
N ILE A 7 18.17 -3.69 -16.05
CA ILE A 7 17.56 -4.29 -14.87
C ILE A 7 16.26 -4.93 -15.34
N GLY A 8 16.08 -6.22 -15.10
CA GLY A 8 14.94 -6.97 -15.62
C GLY A 8 15.22 -8.46 -15.76
N GLY A 9 14.19 -9.22 -16.12
CA GLY A 9 14.27 -10.64 -16.44
C GLY A 9 14.03 -10.91 -17.93
N GLY A 10 13.48 -12.07 -18.25
CA GLY A 10 13.25 -12.52 -19.62
C GLY A 10 12.00 -11.93 -20.30
N SER A 11 11.17 -11.16 -19.59
CA SER A 11 9.90 -10.59 -20.07
C SER A 11 9.87 -9.06 -19.90
N ASP A 12 8.68 -8.46 -19.74
CA ASP A 12 8.49 -7.01 -19.64
C ASP A 12 8.67 -6.53 -18.19
N ASP A 13 9.54 -5.55 -18.00
CA ASP A 13 9.85 -4.95 -16.71
C ASP A 13 9.76 -3.42 -16.80
N LYS A 14 8.94 -2.80 -15.94
CA LYS A 14 8.67 -1.36 -15.97
C LYS A 14 8.88 -0.78 -14.58
N SER A 15 9.70 0.27 -14.47
CA SER A 15 9.82 1.05 -13.24
C SER A 15 8.72 2.10 -13.13
N HIS A 16 8.23 2.34 -11.91
CA HIS A 16 7.25 3.40 -11.65
C HIS A 16 7.78 4.50 -10.72
N ASP A 17 8.52 4.16 -9.66
CA ASP A 17 9.09 5.15 -8.74
C ASP A 17 10.48 4.73 -8.23
N MET A 18 11.27 5.72 -7.80
CA MET A 18 12.56 5.51 -7.16
C MET A 18 12.80 6.49 -6.00
N LYS A 19 13.58 6.05 -5.01
CA LYS A 19 14.15 6.88 -3.93
C LYS A 19 15.59 6.47 -3.64
N LEU A 20 16.30 7.33 -2.92
CA LEU A 20 17.63 7.04 -2.39
C LEU A 20 17.51 6.84 -0.88
N ASP A 21 18.10 5.76 -0.36
CA ASP A 21 18.26 5.58 1.08
C ASP A 21 19.36 6.49 1.64
N SER A 22 19.53 6.51 2.96
CA SER A 22 20.56 7.33 3.62
C SER A 22 22.02 6.98 3.24
N SER A 23 22.25 5.83 2.61
CA SER A 23 23.55 5.39 2.07
C SER A 23 23.68 5.64 0.56
N ASN A 24 22.73 6.34 -0.06
CA ASN A 24 22.59 6.55 -1.50
C ASN A 24 22.36 5.26 -2.31
N ASN A 25 21.96 4.16 -1.67
CA ASN A 25 21.46 3.00 -2.40
C ASN A 25 20.13 3.37 -3.06
N ILE A 26 19.86 2.74 -4.19
CA ILE A 26 18.74 3.08 -5.06
C ILE A 26 17.63 2.08 -4.77
N VAL A 27 16.49 2.57 -4.30
CA VAL A 27 15.28 1.78 -4.06
C VAL A 27 14.32 2.05 -5.22
N ILE A 28 13.84 1.00 -5.88
CA ILE A 28 13.00 1.07 -7.07
C ILE A 28 11.79 0.17 -6.87
N THR A 29 10.63 0.64 -7.32
CA THR A 29 9.42 -0.18 -7.43
C THR A 29 8.84 -0.10 -8.83
N GLY A 30 7.98 -1.04 -9.16
CA GLY A 30 7.35 -1.12 -10.47
C GLY A 30 6.62 -2.42 -10.64
N VAL A 31 6.57 -2.87 -11.89
CA VAL A 31 5.85 -4.07 -12.31
C VAL A 31 6.74 -4.93 -13.22
N THR A 32 6.62 -6.25 -13.09
CA THR A 32 7.32 -7.25 -13.90
C THR A 32 6.40 -8.44 -14.18
N ASN A 33 6.49 -9.04 -15.36
CA ASN A 33 5.95 -10.38 -15.61
C ASN A 33 7.08 -11.41 -15.86
N SER A 34 8.30 -11.05 -15.47
CA SER A 34 9.47 -11.91 -15.58
C SER A 34 9.55 -12.83 -14.37
N ILE A 35 9.59 -14.14 -14.59
CA ILE A 35 9.74 -15.15 -13.50
C ILE A 35 11.15 -15.16 -12.89
N ASP A 36 12.12 -14.63 -13.63
CA ASP A 36 13.55 -14.61 -13.33
C ASP A 36 14.06 -13.22 -12.92
N PHE A 37 13.17 -12.35 -12.41
CA PHE A 37 13.50 -11.01 -11.94
C PHE A 37 14.38 -11.04 -10.67
N PHE A 38 15.68 -11.29 -10.83
CA PHE A 38 16.79 -11.23 -9.86
C PHE A 38 16.42 -11.37 -8.36
N VAL A 39 15.66 -12.40 -8.02
CA VAL A 39 15.15 -12.64 -6.67
C VAL A 39 16.25 -13.20 -5.77
N THR A 40 16.55 -12.52 -4.66
CA THR A 40 17.45 -13.05 -3.61
C THR A 40 16.80 -14.25 -2.91
N GLU A 41 17.55 -15.19 -2.32
CA GLU A 41 16.99 -16.46 -1.79
C GLU A 41 15.80 -16.32 -0.81
N SER A 42 15.56 -15.14 -0.22
CA SER A 42 14.42 -14.84 0.65
C SER A 42 13.11 -14.48 -0.04
N SER A 43 13.08 -14.18 -1.35
CA SER A 43 11.91 -13.61 -2.04
C SER A 43 11.02 -14.64 -2.75
N THR A 44 10.84 -15.81 -2.14
CA THR A 44 10.14 -16.98 -2.73
C THR A 44 8.62 -16.85 -2.83
N LYS A 45 8.05 -15.66 -2.78
CA LYS A 45 6.60 -15.50 -2.66
C LYS A 45 6.03 -14.74 -3.84
N TYR A 46 5.37 -15.52 -4.70
CA TYR A 46 4.42 -15.10 -5.74
C TYR A 46 5.08 -14.52 -6.99
N SER A 47 5.48 -15.41 -7.89
CA SER A 47 5.56 -15.08 -9.31
C SER A 47 4.48 -15.90 -10.01
N SER A 48 3.50 -15.22 -10.58
CA SER A 48 2.49 -15.81 -11.44
C SER A 48 3.08 -15.86 -12.86
N ASN A 49 3.19 -17.04 -13.47
CA ASN A 49 3.87 -17.20 -14.78
C ASN A 49 3.21 -16.41 -15.95
N THR A 50 2.10 -15.70 -15.73
CA THR A 50 1.34 -15.01 -16.77
C THR A 50 0.88 -13.61 -16.40
N ASP A 51 0.96 -13.22 -15.13
CA ASP A 51 0.37 -11.97 -14.63
C ASP A 51 1.48 -11.00 -14.25
N TYR A 52 1.13 -9.73 -14.14
CA TYR A 52 2.06 -8.70 -13.70
C TYR A 52 2.18 -8.73 -12.18
N ASP A 53 3.39 -8.91 -11.66
CA ASP A 53 3.69 -8.80 -10.24
C ASP A 53 4.35 -7.45 -9.94
N ALA A 54 3.97 -6.82 -8.83
CA ALA A 54 4.70 -5.66 -8.37
C ALA A 54 6.08 -6.10 -7.85
N PHE A 55 7.08 -5.24 -7.94
CA PHE A 55 8.40 -5.54 -7.38
C PHE A 55 8.93 -4.45 -6.47
N LEU A 56 9.81 -4.84 -5.56
CA LEU A 56 10.69 -3.95 -4.83
C LEU A 56 12.14 -4.40 -5.03
N LEU A 57 12.98 -3.47 -5.46
CA LEU A 57 14.39 -3.67 -5.76
C LEU A 57 15.25 -2.64 -5.03
N LYS A 58 16.38 -3.08 -4.46
CA LYS A 58 17.40 -2.19 -3.92
C LYS A 58 18.77 -2.48 -4.55
N LEU A 59 19.40 -1.46 -5.12
CA LEU A 59 20.74 -1.51 -5.70
C LEU A 59 21.74 -0.72 -4.86
N SER A 60 23.01 -1.14 -4.88
CA SER A 60 24.11 -0.36 -4.34
C SER A 60 24.20 1.02 -5.00
N ALA A 61 24.74 2.02 -4.29
CA ALA A 61 24.85 3.40 -4.78
C ALA A 61 25.60 3.58 -6.12
N ASN A 62 26.46 2.63 -6.49
CA ASN A 62 27.18 2.59 -7.76
C ASN A 62 26.46 1.80 -8.86
N GLY A 63 25.24 1.30 -8.59
CA GLY A 63 24.42 0.51 -9.51
C GLY A 63 24.98 -0.85 -9.89
N SER A 64 26.01 -1.35 -9.19
CA SER A 64 26.72 -2.58 -9.58
C SER A 64 26.21 -3.85 -8.91
N THR A 65 25.41 -3.73 -7.85
CA THR A 65 25.06 -4.87 -6.99
C THR A 65 23.61 -4.77 -6.53
N TYR A 66 22.86 -5.86 -6.72
CA TYR A 66 21.57 -6.07 -6.08
C TYR A 66 21.80 -6.30 -4.60
N LEU A 67 21.30 -5.40 -3.76
CA LEU A 67 21.27 -5.60 -2.31
C LEU A 67 20.12 -6.55 -1.95
N PHE A 68 18.95 -6.38 -2.59
CA PHE A 68 17.87 -7.35 -2.62
C PHE A 68 16.88 -7.06 -3.76
N SER A 69 16.03 -8.03 -4.07
CA SER A 69 14.82 -7.87 -4.91
C SER A 69 13.74 -8.80 -4.39
N THR A 70 12.47 -8.41 -4.50
CA THR A 70 11.32 -9.26 -4.21
C THR A 70 10.12 -8.91 -5.07
N TYR A 71 9.29 -9.93 -5.36
CA TYR A 71 7.93 -9.72 -5.83
C TYR A 71 7.03 -9.31 -4.67
N ILE A 72 5.96 -8.58 -5.01
CA ILE A 72 4.89 -8.11 -4.13
C ILE A 72 3.59 -8.38 -4.90
N GLY A 73 2.85 -9.40 -4.49
CA GLY A 73 1.66 -9.79 -5.24
C GLY A 73 1.12 -11.15 -4.86
N GLY A 74 0.12 -11.60 -5.61
CA GLY A 74 -0.62 -12.83 -5.40
C GLY A 74 -0.83 -13.61 -6.68
N SER A 75 -2.09 -13.84 -7.05
CA SER A 75 -2.51 -14.71 -8.15
C SER A 75 -3.10 -13.97 -9.35
N SER A 76 -3.00 -12.65 -9.40
CA SER A 76 -3.50 -11.79 -10.46
C SER A 76 -2.59 -10.56 -10.60
N ASP A 77 -3.00 -9.56 -11.40
CA ASP A 77 -2.19 -8.38 -11.66
C ASP A 77 -2.03 -7.52 -10.40
N ASP A 78 -0.78 -7.19 -10.09
CA ASP A 78 -0.34 -6.38 -8.97
C ASP A 78 0.67 -5.34 -9.50
N GLU A 79 0.46 -4.06 -9.20
CA GLU A 79 1.39 -3.00 -9.61
C GLU A 79 1.71 -2.06 -8.46
N ALA A 80 2.99 -1.83 -8.22
CA ALA A 80 3.45 -0.79 -7.31
C ALA A 80 3.74 0.48 -8.10
N TRP A 81 3.14 1.60 -7.70
CA TRP A 81 3.23 2.87 -8.42
C TRP A 81 4.05 3.94 -7.72
N SER A 82 4.11 3.91 -6.38
CA SER A 82 4.86 4.91 -5.62
C SER A 82 5.51 4.30 -4.39
N LEU A 83 6.68 4.83 -4.04
CA LEU A 83 7.37 4.46 -2.82
C LEU A 83 7.90 5.68 -2.05
N ALA A 84 7.89 5.58 -0.73
CA ALA A 84 8.47 6.55 0.20
C ALA A 84 9.36 5.85 1.22
N LEU A 85 10.33 6.58 1.76
CA LEU A 85 11.25 6.09 2.79
C LEU A 85 11.07 6.91 4.08
N ASP A 86 11.06 6.23 5.22
CA ASP A 86 11.15 6.90 6.52
C ASP A 86 12.62 7.15 6.94
N PRO A 87 12.88 7.86 8.05
CA PRO A 87 14.26 8.10 8.52
C PRO A 87 15.07 6.84 8.87
N SER A 88 14.40 5.70 9.08
CA SER A 88 15.03 4.39 9.29
C SER A 88 15.25 3.62 7.98
N ASN A 89 14.93 4.23 6.84
CA ASN A 89 14.88 3.63 5.51
C ASN A 89 13.87 2.47 5.37
N ASN A 90 12.84 2.40 6.21
CA ASN A 90 11.71 1.52 5.92
C ASN A 90 11.00 2.04 4.67
N ILE A 91 10.49 1.11 3.87
CA ILE A 91 10.03 1.32 2.51
C ILE A 91 8.51 1.16 2.49
N TYR A 92 7.80 2.24 2.21
CA TYR A 92 6.36 2.29 2.12
C TYR A 92 5.97 2.32 0.65
N ILE A 93 5.13 1.39 0.22
CA ILE A 93 4.78 1.19 -1.18
C ILE A 93 3.26 1.24 -1.32
N THR A 94 2.78 1.98 -2.32
CA THR A 94 1.39 1.96 -2.74
C THR A 94 1.21 1.50 -4.17
N GLY A 95 0.04 0.94 -4.43
CA GLY A 95 -0.33 0.46 -5.75
C GLY A 95 -1.73 -0.12 -5.77
N TYR A 96 -1.98 -1.00 -6.75
CA TYR A 96 -3.20 -1.81 -6.80
C TYR A 96 -2.88 -3.30 -6.86
N THR A 97 -3.88 -4.09 -6.47
CA THR A 97 -3.87 -5.55 -6.49
C THR A 97 -5.22 -6.06 -6.99
N GLY A 98 -5.20 -6.84 -8.06
CA GLY A 98 -6.30 -7.73 -8.46
C GLY A 98 -6.28 -9.07 -7.71
N SER A 99 -5.25 -9.32 -6.90
CA SER A 99 -5.01 -10.57 -6.21
C SER A 99 -5.87 -10.75 -4.96
N ASN A 100 -6.76 -11.74 -4.97
CA ASN A 100 -7.56 -12.15 -3.78
C ASN A 100 -6.71 -12.77 -2.65
N ASN A 101 -5.48 -13.16 -2.96
CA ASN A 101 -4.51 -13.74 -2.05
C ASN A 101 -3.30 -12.82 -1.83
N PHE A 102 -3.47 -11.50 -2.04
CA PHE A 102 -2.41 -10.53 -1.82
C PHE A 102 -1.83 -10.67 -0.40
N PRO A 103 -0.50 -10.53 -0.20
CA PRO A 103 0.11 -10.80 1.10
C PRO A 103 -0.24 -9.68 2.10
N THR A 104 -1.20 -9.93 2.98
CA THR A 104 -1.55 -8.99 4.08
C THR A 104 -0.99 -9.49 5.42
N THR A 105 -0.74 -8.54 6.33
CA THR A 105 -0.29 -8.83 7.71
C THR A 105 -1.38 -8.62 8.76
N GLN A 106 -2.50 -8.06 8.34
CA GLN A 106 -3.70 -7.87 9.14
C GLN A 106 -4.86 -8.53 8.39
N ASP A 107 -5.65 -9.32 9.11
CA ASP A 107 -6.91 -9.85 8.62
C ASP A 107 -7.94 -8.71 8.61
N LEU A 108 -7.88 -7.82 7.62
CA LEU A 108 -9.02 -6.96 7.33
C LEU A 108 -10.09 -7.86 6.70
N VAL A 109 -11.11 -8.17 7.49
CA VAL A 109 -12.30 -8.87 7.03
C VAL A 109 -13.09 -7.87 6.20
N ASP A 110 -12.91 -7.88 4.89
CA ASP A 110 -13.88 -7.26 3.99
C ASP A 110 -14.19 -8.19 2.81
N ASN A 111 -15.43 -8.11 2.35
CA ASN A 111 -15.93 -8.90 1.25
C ASN A 111 -15.38 -8.34 -0.07
N PHE A 112 -14.14 -8.73 -0.40
CA PHE A 112 -13.40 -8.35 -1.60
C PHE A 112 -14.19 -8.65 -2.88
N LEU A 113 -14.81 -7.63 -3.45
CA LEU A 113 -15.47 -7.69 -4.75
C LEU A 113 -14.84 -6.67 -5.70
N GLY A 114 -13.52 -6.69 -5.90
CA GLY A 114 -12.86 -5.74 -6.81
C GLY A 114 -11.34 -5.71 -6.72
N GLU A 115 -10.72 -4.91 -7.59
CA GLU A 115 -9.29 -4.57 -7.54
C GLU A 115 -9.08 -3.53 -6.44
N ASN A 116 -8.16 -3.79 -5.51
CA ASN A 116 -7.99 -2.95 -4.32
C ASN A 116 -6.70 -2.15 -4.38
N GLY A 117 -6.68 -1.02 -3.68
CA GLY A 117 -5.45 -0.36 -3.30
C GLY A 117 -4.66 -1.19 -2.29
N PHE A 118 -3.33 -1.17 -2.34
CA PHE A 118 -2.51 -1.73 -1.24
C PHE A 118 -1.54 -0.71 -0.65
N ILE A 119 -1.20 -0.90 0.63
CA ILE A 119 -0.07 -0.28 1.31
C ILE A 119 0.78 -1.39 1.90
N SER A 120 2.02 -1.52 1.43
CA SER A 120 3.00 -2.49 1.95
C SER A 120 4.21 -1.77 2.50
N ILE A 121 4.69 -2.21 3.66
CA ILE A 121 5.79 -1.63 4.42
C ILE A 121 6.84 -2.69 4.62
N TYR A 122 8.03 -2.44 4.07
CA TYR A 122 9.20 -3.29 4.21
C TYR A 122 10.26 -2.61 5.07
N SER A 123 11.05 -3.39 5.80
CA SER A 123 12.27 -2.89 6.42
C SER A 123 13.30 -2.51 5.36
N ALA A 124 14.35 -1.80 5.78
CA ALA A 124 15.49 -1.48 4.92
C ALA A 124 16.24 -2.72 4.39
N GLU A 125 16.00 -3.89 5.01
CA GLU A 125 16.59 -5.21 4.72
C GLU A 125 15.58 -6.21 4.13
N ASN A 126 14.46 -5.74 3.57
CA ASN A 126 13.46 -6.57 2.86
C ASN A 126 12.64 -7.51 3.78
N GLU A 127 12.40 -7.13 5.03
CA GLU A 127 11.43 -7.80 5.89
C GLU A 127 10.06 -7.14 5.73
N LEU A 128 9.00 -7.90 5.41
CA LEU A 128 7.64 -7.35 5.37
C LEU A 128 7.17 -7.02 6.80
N LEU A 129 7.17 -5.73 7.14
CA LEU A 129 6.75 -5.24 8.46
C LEU A 129 5.23 -5.16 8.55
N SER A 130 4.58 -4.67 7.50
CA SER A 130 3.13 -4.69 7.39
C SER A 130 2.63 -4.60 5.96
N SER A 131 1.42 -5.05 5.72
CA SER A 131 0.70 -4.92 4.46
C SER A 131 -0.80 -4.98 4.71
N VAL A 132 -1.54 -4.10 4.03
CA VAL A 132 -2.99 -4.01 4.02
C VAL A 132 -3.50 -3.70 2.62
N THR A 133 -4.66 -4.22 2.30
CA THR A 133 -5.48 -3.77 1.15
C THR A 133 -6.55 -2.82 1.65
N ILE A 134 -6.86 -1.79 0.86
CA ILE A 134 -7.83 -0.74 1.18
C ILE A 134 -8.68 -0.51 -0.06
N GLY A 135 -9.99 -0.69 0.07
CA GLY A 135 -10.93 -0.49 -1.02
C GLY A 135 -12.38 -0.70 -0.61
N GLY A 136 -13.26 -0.61 -1.60
CA GLY A 136 -14.70 -0.83 -1.47
C GLY A 136 -15.17 -2.00 -2.34
N SER A 137 -16.41 -1.92 -2.80
CA SER A 137 -17.07 -2.92 -3.64
C SER A 137 -16.69 -2.87 -5.13
N SER A 138 -15.79 -1.97 -5.53
CA SER A 138 -15.32 -1.78 -6.90
C SER A 138 -13.80 -1.62 -6.93
N VAL A 139 -13.29 -0.78 -7.83
CA VAL A 139 -11.86 -0.66 -8.14
C VAL A 139 -11.22 0.54 -7.43
N GLU A 140 -10.09 0.31 -6.78
CA GLU A 140 -9.25 1.33 -6.12
C GLU A 140 -7.82 1.34 -6.62
N PHE A 141 -7.29 2.56 -6.72
CA PHE A 141 -5.97 2.85 -7.26
C PHE A 141 -5.22 3.79 -6.31
N LEU A 142 -4.23 3.29 -5.56
CA LEU A 142 -3.40 4.13 -4.68
C LEU A 142 -2.17 4.64 -5.42
N ASN A 143 -2.32 5.81 -6.03
CA ASN A 143 -1.40 6.37 -7.02
C ASN A 143 -0.09 6.88 -6.41
N GLN A 144 -0.15 7.56 -5.25
CA GLN A 144 1.02 8.19 -4.67
C GLN A 144 1.01 8.17 -3.15
N ILE A 145 2.18 7.92 -2.57
CA ILE A 145 2.43 7.96 -1.13
C ILE A 145 3.44 9.05 -0.76
N TYR A 146 3.18 9.72 0.35
CA TYR A 146 4.09 10.63 1.03
C TYR A 146 4.18 10.24 2.49
N ILE A 147 5.37 10.34 3.07
CA ILE A 147 5.60 10.17 4.51
C ILE A 147 6.31 11.40 5.05
N ASP A 148 5.82 11.93 6.17
CA ASP A 148 6.51 13.00 6.88
C ASP A 148 7.52 12.47 7.91
N ASN A 149 8.28 13.40 8.51
CA ASN A 149 9.30 13.04 9.49
C ASN A 149 8.74 12.45 10.80
N GLU A 150 7.42 12.54 11.02
CA GLU A 150 6.74 11.96 12.19
C GLU A 150 6.22 10.55 11.89
N GLY A 151 6.42 10.05 10.66
CA GLY A 151 5.92 8.74 10.21
C GLY A 151 4.47 8.79 9.75
N THR A 152 3.91 9.98 9.56
CA THR A 152 2.55 10.10 9.07
C THR A 152 2.50 9.87 7.57
N ILE A 153 1.61 8.98 7.14
CA ILE A 153 1.41 8.62 5.75
C ILE A 153 0.27 9.47 5.17
N ILE A 154 0.49 10.03 3.98
CA ILE A 154 -0.54 10.64 3.15
C ILE A 154 -0.57 9.88 1.84
N VAL A 155 -1.75 9.42 1.44
CA VAL A 155 -1.95 8.72 0.18
C VAL A 155 -3.01 9.46 -0.64
N ILE A 156 -2.73 9.60 -1.93
CA ILE A 156 -3.73 10.00 -2.93
C ILE A 156 -3.95 8.87 -3.92
N GLY A 157 -5.17 8.78 -4.43
CA GLY A 157 -5.58 7.75 -5.34
C GLY A 157 -6.90 8.05 -6.03
N ASP A 158 -7.46 7.04 -6.65
CA ASP A 158 -8.80 7.07 -7.24
C ASP A 158 -9.65 5.92 -6.69
N THR A 159 -10.94 6.15 -6.51
CA THR A 159 -11.93 5.09 -6.24
C THR A 159 -13.05 5.14 -7.26
N LEU A 160 -13.55 3.96 -7.65
CA LEU A 160 -14.78 3.78 -8.40
C LEU A 160 -15.92 3.24 -7.51
N SER A 161 -15.65 3.05 -6.21
CA SER A 161 -16.58 2.52 -5.23
C SER A 161 -17.42 3.63 -4.60
N ASP A 162 -18.71 3.37 -4.42
CA ASP A 162 -19.60 4.22 -3.62
C ASP A 162 -19.47 3.96 -2.10
N ASP A 163 -18.75 2.90 -1.73
CA ASP A 163 -18.51 2.44 -0.37
C ASP A 163 -17.02 2.42 0.02
N PHE A 164 -16.18 3.25 -0.60
CA PHE A 164 -14.79 3.43 -0.14
C PHE A 164 -14.77 3.88 1.34
N PRO A 165 -13.88 3.32 2.19
CA PRO A 165 -13.84 3.64 3.60
C PRO A 165 -13.50 5.12 3.85
N THR A 166 -14.47 5.87 4.39
CA THR A 166 -14.32 7.27 4.78
C THR A 166 -14.53 7.45 6.28
N THR A 167 -13.97 8.53 6.86
CA THR A 167 -14.21 8.90 8.26
C THR A 167 -15.55 9.62 8.40
N SER A 168 -16.17 9.62 9.58
CA SER A 168 -17.47 10.28 9.78
C SER A 168 -17.46 11.81 9.56
N ASP A 169 -16.27 12.42 9.53
CA ASP A 169 -16.02 13.85 9.32
C ASP A 169 -15.43 14.16 7.93
N CYS A 170 -15.58 13.25 6.96
CA CYS A 170 -15.14 13.45 5.57
C CYS A 170 -15.71 14.75 4.96
N TYR A 171 -14.89 15.41 4.14
CA TYR A 171 -15.29 16.62 3.41
C TYR A 171 -16.36 16.31 2.34
N SER A 172 -16.16 15.22 1.61
CA SER A 172 -17.13 14.60 0.70
C SER A 172 -17.01 13.09 0.87
N CYS A 173 -18.13 12.44 1.12
CA CYS A 173 -18.18 11.04 1.52
C CYS A 173 -18.84 10.14 0.47
N ASP A 174 -19.48 10.77 -0.52
CA ASP A 174 -20.19 10.11 -1.60
C ASP A 174 -19.41 10.32 -2.91
N LEU A 175 -19.45 9.30 -3.76
CA LEU A 175 -18.95 9.38 -5.13
C LEU A 175 -19.84 10.34 -5.94
N GLY A 176 -19.26 11.41 -6.45
CA GLY A 176 -19.92 12.41 -7.29
C GLY A 176 -19.96 12.05 -8.79
N GLY A 177 -19.24 11.01 -9.20
CA GLY A 177 -19.11 10.57 -10.59
C GLY A 177 -18.88 9.06 -10.72
N ARG A 178 -18.19 8.64 -11.80
CA ARG A 178 -17.78 7.23 -12.00
C ARG A 178 -16.47 6.90 -11.28
N ARG A 179 -15.62 7.90 -11.10
CA ARG A 179 -14.30 7.80 -10.49
C ARG A 179 -14.01 9.14 -9.85
N ASP A 180 -13.69 9.13 -8.56
CA ASP A 180 -13.28 10.32 -7.83
C ASP A 180 -11.91 10.12 -7.17
N LEU A 181 -11.27 11.24 -6.86
CA LEU A 181 -10.04 11.27 -6.11
C LEU A 181 -10.30 10.90 -4.64
N ILE A 182 -9.45 10.03 -4.11
CA ILE A 182 -9.35 9.76 -2.68
C ILE A 182 -8.08 10.41 -2.13
N LEU A 183 -8.19 10.96 -0.92
CA LEU A 183 -7.10 11.48 -0.12
C LEU A 183 -7.32 11.00 1.30
N PHE A 184 -6.36 10.29 1.86
CA PHE A 184 -6.40 9.92 3.26
C PHE A 184 -5.03 10.06 3.92
N LYS A 185 -5.08 10.24 5.23
CA LYS A 185 -3.92 10.42 6.09
C LYS A 185 -3.99 9.39 7.22
N LEU A 186 -2.91 8.64 7.42
CA LEU A 186 -2.84 7.56 8.40
C LEU A 186 -1.60 7.75 9.28
N ASN A 187 -1.77 7.58 10.58
CA ASN A 187 -0.62 7.39 11.47
C ASN A 187 -0.32 5.91 11.51
N TRP A 188 0.81 5.51 10.93
CA TRP A 188 1.23 4.12 10.98
C TRP A 188 2.12 3.89 12.18
N VAL A 189 1.55 3.34 13.25
CA VAL A 189 2.36 2.85 14.37
C VAL A 189 2.91 1.49 13.96
N SER A 190 4.16 1.45 13.50
CA SER A 190 4.87 0.18 13.33
C SER A 190 4.80 -0.57 14.64
N LYS A 191 4.37 -1.84 14.60
CA LYS A 191 4.35 -2.72 15.78
C LYS A 191 5.67 -2.58 16.54
N ASP A 192 5.64 -1.93 17.71
CA ASP A 192 6.73 -2.06 18.66
C ASP A 192 6.87 -3.56 18.97
N PRO A 193 8.04 -4.19 18.80
CA PRO A 193 8.21 -5.62 19.09
C PRO A 193 8.02 -5.98 20.58
N VAL A 194 7.76 -4.99 21.45
CA VAL A 194 7.58 -5.15 22.90
C VAL A 194 6.18 -4.74 23.38
N ALA A 195 5.32 -4.16 22.54
CA ALA A 195 3.96 -3.78 22.94
C ALA A 195 2.94 -4.82 22.46
N SER A 196 2.68 -5.82 23.31
CA SER A 196 1.49 -6.65 23.16
C SER A 196 0.23 -5.78 23.28
N SER A 197 -0.63 -5.87 22.27
CA SER A 197 -2.02 -5.40 22.20
C SER A 197 -2.28 -3.89 22.22
N PHE A 198 -2.31 -3.28 21.04
CA PHE A 198 -3.35 -2.30 20.67
C PHE A 198 -3.74 -2.54 19.20
N PRO A 199 -5.02 -2.74 18.86
CA PRO A 199 -5.45 -2.69 17.47
C PRO A 199 -5.36 -1.24 16.98
N LEU A 200 -5.01 -1.04 15.71
CA LEU A 200 -5.28 0.21 15.00
C LEU A 200 -6.77 0.51 15.16
N GLU A 201 -7.11 1.58 15.88
CA GLU A 201 -8.45 2.17 15.83
C GLU A 201 -8.61 2.81 14.44
N ILE A 202 -8.92 1.99 13.44
CA ILE A 202 -9.74 2.45 12.32
C ILE A 202 -11.09 2.76 12.96
N PHE A 203 -11.42 4.04 13.14
CA PHE A 203 -12.73 4.49 13.63
C PHE A 203 -13.79 4.14 12.57
N LEU A 204 -14.14 2.85 12.47
CA LEU A 204 -15.33 2.40 11.77
C LEU A 204 -16.49 2.60 12.75
N LEU A 205 -17.13 3.77 12.67
CA LEU A 205 -18.30 4.10 13.47
C LEU A 205 -19.46 3.18 13.01
N THR A 206 -19.52 1.97 13.55
CA THR A 206 -20.67 1.08 13.34
C THR A 206 -21.89 1.71 14.03
N LEU A 207 -22.82 2.21 13.22
CA LEU A 207 -24.13 2.70 13.65
C LEU A 207 -24.95 1.53 14.25
N LEU A 208 -24.76 1.24 15.53
CA LEU A 208 -25.78 0.56 16.31
C LEU A 208 -26.90 1.56 16.61
N SER A 209 -27.95 1.46 15.81
CA SER A 209 -29.26 2.04 16.05
C SER A 209 -29.78 1.65 17.44
N ILE A 210 -29.77 2.60 18.38
CA ILE A 210 -30.58 2.55 19.60
C ILE A 210 -31.80 3.45 19.39
N PRO A 211 -33.00 2.91 19.16
CA PRO A 211 -34.22 3.65 19.40
C PRO A 211 -34.65 3.40 20.85
N ILE A 212 -34.73 4.44 21.70
CA ILE A 212 -35.75 4.50 22.77
C ILE A 212 -36.00 5.97 23.19
N LEU A 213 -37.21 6.39 22.86
CA LEU A 213 -38.16 7.30 23.51
C LEU A 213 -37.72 8.34 24.56
N SER A 214 -38.17 9.56 24.24
CA SER A 214 -38.95 10.49 25.09
C SER A 214 -38.23 11.28 26.20
N ARG A 215 -38.23 12.61 26.07
CA ARG A 215 -39.00 13.48 26.97
C ARG A 215 -39.15 14.91 26.48
N ILE A 216 -40.39 15.37 26.66
CA ILE A 216 -40.95 16.71 26.46
C ILE A 216 -40.43 17.70 27.52
N LYS A 217 -40.28 18.97 27.10
CA LYS A 217 -40.39 20.28 27.82
C LYS A 217 -39.07 21.08 27.70
N ARG A 218 -39.05 22.39 27.37
CA ARG A 218 -40.07 23.46 27.42
C ARG A 218 -39.57 24.69 26.61
N ARG A 219 -40.53 25.45 26.06
CA ARG A 219 -40.42 26.82 25.53
C ARG A 219 -39.79 27.83 26.50
N ARG A 220 -39.05 28.80 25.93
CA ARG A 220 -39.08 30.29 26.08
C ARG A 220 -37.69 30.79 25.60
N VAL A 221 -37.53 31.83 24.79
CA VAL A 221 -38.33 33.02 24.45
C VAL A 221 -38.42 33.16 22.94
#